data_AF-A0A263BYJ2-F1
#
_entry.id   AF-A0A263BYJ2-F1
#
_cell.length_a   1.000
_cell.length_b   1.000
_cell.length_c   1.000
_cell.angle_alpha   90.00
_cell.angle_beta   90.00
_cell.angle_gamma   90.00
#
_symmetry.space_group_name_H-M   'P 1'
#
loop_
_entity.id
_entity.type
_entity.pdbx_description
1 polymer ?
#
loop_
_entity_poly.entity_id
_entity_poly.type
_entity_poly.pdbx_seq_one_letter_code
_entity_poly.pdbx_strand_id
1 'polypeptide(L)'
;MKTRNIIITVSVLLNVVLGVLFYNETIKKGPDDVGLFFKSAVQVENYVRAKTLIDEGRQEYISDETLKAVHEVMSAGTSFKTYQLLEFDNGEMVLLNLHNNTPDRKYKIQDVVIVPDELKSIFK
;
A
#
# COMPACT_ATOMS: atom_id res chain seq x y z
N MET A 1 27.82 -8.65 -42.54
CA MET A 1 26.54 -7.92 -42.33
C MET A 1 25.58 -8.63 -41.37
N LYS A 2 25.36 -9.95 -41.48
CA LYS A 2 24.45 -10.72 -40.58
C LYS A 2 24.79 -10.60 -39.09
N THR A 3 26.06 -10.80 -38.72
CA THR A 3 26.52 -10.75 -37.32
C THR A 3 26.39 -9.35 -36.69
N ARG A 4 26.68 -8.28 -37.44
CA ARG A 4 26.51 -6.90 -36.98
C ARG A 4 25.05 -6.58 -36.64
N ASN A 5 24.13 -7.01 -37.50
CA ASN A 5 22.70 -6.77 -37.27
C ASN A 5 22.18 -7.58 -36.08
N ILE A 6 22.65 -8.83 -35.89
CA ILE A 6 22.32 -9.65 -34.71
C ILE A 6 22.77 -8.96 -33.41
N ILE A 7 24.00 -8.43 -33.37
CA ILE A 7 24.53 -7.73 -32.18
C ILE A 7 23.68 -6.50 -31.85
N ILE A 8 23.30 -5.70 -32.85
CA ILE A 8 22.45 -4.52 -32.66
C ILE A 8 21.08 -4.94 -32.11
N THR A 9 20.44 -5.95 -32.71
CA THR A 9 19.14 -6.45 -32.27
C THR A 9 19.18 -6.97 -30.83
N VAL A 10 20.19 -7.76 -30.47
CA VAL A 10 20.37 -8.27 -29.10
C VAL A 10 20.59 -7.13 -28.11
N SER A 11 21.40 -6.13 -28.47
CA SER A 11 21.64 -4.98 -27.61
C SER A 11 20.37 -4.16 -27.35
N VAL A 12 19.57 -3.91 -28.39
CA VAL A 12 18.28 -3.22 -28.25
C VAL A 12 17.33 -4.03 -27.38
N LEU A 13 17.20 -5.35 -27.64
CA LEU A 13 16.32 -6.22 -26.86
C LEU A 13 16.73 -6.26 -25.39
N LEU A 14 18.03 -6.34 -25.10
CA LEU A 14 18.56 -6.34 -23.74
C LEU A 14 18.22 -5.05 -23.00
N ASN A 15 18.36 -3.89 -23.66
CA ASN A 15 18.00 -2.60 -23.06
C ASN A 15 16.49 -2.49 -22.78
N VAL A 16 15.65 -3.01 -23.68
CA VAL A 16 14.19 -3.05 -23.46
C VAL A 16 13.84 -3.95 -22.27
N VAL A 17 14.43 -5.15 -22.19
CA VAL A 17 14.21 -6.08 -21.07
C VAL A 17 14.68 -5.48 -19.75
N LEU A 18 15.87 -4.88 -19.73
CA LEU A 18 16.39 -4.18 -18.54
C LEU A 18 15.50 -3.00 -18.13
N GLY A 19 14.98 -2.24 -19.11
CA GLY A 19 14.02 -1.16 -18.86
C GLY A 19 12.73 -1.65 -18.22
N VAL A 20 12.16 -2.76 -18.71
CA VAL A 20 10.94 -3.38 -18.15
C VAL A 20 11.19 -3.92 -16.73
N LEU A 21 12.32 -4.60 -16.51
CA LEU A 21 12.68 -5.11 -15.19
C LEU A 21 12.87 -3.99 -14.17
N PHE A 22 13.57 -2.92 -14.57
CA PHE A 22 13.81 -1.76 -13.71
C PHE A 22 12.50 -1.01 -13.39
N TYR A 23 11.63 -0.84 -14.39
CA TYR A 23 10.31 -0.26 -14.21
C TYR A 23 9.46 -1.06 -13.21
N ASN A 24 9.40 -2.39 -13.36
CA ASN A 24 8.63 -3.24 -12.45
C ASN A 24 9.17 -3.23 -11.02
N GLU A 25 10.49 -3.23 -10.81
CA GLU A 25 11.08 -3.18 -9.47
C GLU A 25 10.76 -1.87 -8.75
N THR A 26 10.62 -0.76 -9.48
CA THR A 26 10.26 0.55 -8.91
C THR A 26 8.78 0.68 -8.51
N ILE A 27 7.90 -0.21 -8.99
CA ILE A 27 6.45 -0.22 -8.73
C ILE A 27 6.06 -1.19 -7.59
N LYS A 28 6.96 -1.43 -6.63
CA LYS A 28 6.48 -1.95 -5.34
C LYS A 28 5.67 -0.83 -4.66
N LYS A 29 4.34 -0.92 -4.78
CA LYS A 29 3.39 -0.01 -4.17
C LYS A 29 3.57 -0.06 -2.65
N GLY A 30 3.92 1.07 -2.05
CA GLY A 30 3.94 1.22 -0.61
C GLY A 30 2.53 1.29 -0.04
N PRO A 31 2.36 1.23 1.29
CA PRO A 31 1.07 1.42 1.94
C PRO A 31 0.44 2.78 1.56
N ASP A 32 1.26 3.82 1.38
CA ASP A 32 0.81 5.15 0.95
C ASP A 32 0.15 5.11 -0.44
N ASP A 33 0.70 4.33 -1.37
CA ASP A 33 0.15 4.19 -2.73
C ASP A 33 -1.20 3.47 -2.70
N VAL A 34 -1.33 2.39 -1.92
CA VAL A 34 -2.59 1.64 -1.78
C VAL A 34 -3.66 2.52 -1.16
N GLY A 35 -3.33 3.25 -0.09
CA GLY A 35 -4.24 4.20 0.56
C GLY A 35 -4.67 5.32 -0.38
N LEU A 36 -3.74 5.85 -1.20
CA LEU A 36 -4.05 6.87 -2.19
C LEU A 36 -5.03 6.35 -3.26
N PHE A 37 -4.79 5.16 -3.82
CA PHE A 37 -5.69 4.58 -4.82
C PHE A 37 -7.07 4.27 -4.24
N PHE A 38 -7.13 3.79 -3.01
CA PHE A 38 -8.40 3.54 -2.32
C PHE A 38 -9.17 4.84 -2.13
N LYS A 39 -8.51 5.87 -1.60
CA LYS A 39 -9.10 7.21 -1.44
C LYS A 39 -9.65 7.73 -2.77
N SER A 40 -8.85 7.69 -3.84
CA SER A 40 -9.27 8.18 -5.15
C SER A 40 -10.48 7.43 -5.71
N ALA A 41 -10.55 6.10 -5.52
CA ALA A 41 -11.68 5.30 -5.97
C ALA A 41 -12.98 5.65 -5.22
N VAL A 42 -12.91 5.79 -3.89
CA VAL A 42 -14.06 6.17 -3.05
C VAL A 42 -14.49 7.62 -3.32
N GLN A 43 -13.55 8.52 -3.57
CA GLN A 43 -13.85 9.93 -3.89
C GLN A 43 -14.70 10.10 -5.14
N VAL A 44 -14.56 9.20 -6.13
CA VAL A 44 -15.39 9.20 -7.35
C VAL A 44 -16.49 8.14 -7.31
N GLU A 45 -16.83 7.65 -6.12
CA GLU A 45 -17.86 6.63 -5.85
C GLU A 45 -17.68 5.33 -6.65
N ASN A 46 -16.46 5.03 -7.10
CA ASN A 46 -16.14 3.79 -7.80
C ASN A 46 -15.81 2.67 -6.80
N TYR A 47 -16.85 2.19 -6.12
CA TYR A 47 -16.73 1.18 -5.06
C TYR A 47 -16.29 -0.19 -5.57
N VAL A 48 -16.64 -0.55 -6.81
CA VAL A 48 -16.11 -1.75 -7.47
C VAL A 48 -14.60 -1.69 -7.50
N ARG A 49 -14.01 -0.55 -7.91
CA ARG A 49 -12.55 -0.39 -7.90
C ARG A 49 -11.97 -0.32 -6.49
N ALA A 50 -12.63 0.36 -5.56
CA ALA A 50 -12.18 0.39 -4.16
C ALA A 50 -12.06 -1.04 -3.58
N LYS A 51 -13.03 -1.91 -3.86
CA LYS A 51 -13.02 -3.31 -3.42
C LYS A 51 -11.89 -4.15 -4.03
N THR A 52 -11.42 -3.83 -5.24
CA THR A 52 -10.25 -4.52 -5.83
C THR A 52 -8.95 -4.28 -5.06
N LEU A 53 -8.90 -3.29 -4.17
CA LEU A 53 -7.74 -3.00 -3.32
C LEU A 53 -7.83 -3.67 -1.94
N ILE A 54 -8.96 -4.30 -1.62
CA ILE A 54 -9.18 -5.07 -0.40
C ILE A 54 -8.74 -6.51 -0.66
N ASP A 55 -8.11 -7.12 0.35
CA ASP A 55 -7.63 -8.49 0.30
C ASP A 55 -8.72 -9.50 -0.12
N GLU A 56 -8.30 -10.55 -0.81
CA GLU A 56 -9.22 -11.57 -1.30
C GLU A 56 -9.93 -12.26 -0.12
N GLY A 57 -11.24 -12.50 -0.26
CA GLY A 57 -12.07 -13.01 0.84
C GLY A 57 -12.46 -11.97 1.91
N ARG A 58 -11.85 -10.77 1.91
CA ARG A 58 -12.23 -9.66 2.80
C ARG A 58 -13.21 -8.66 2.16
N GLN A 59 -13.36 -8.70 0.84
CA GLN A 59 -14.15 -7.76 0.04
C GLN A 59 -15.63 -7.66 0.45
N GLU A 60 -16.24 -8.79 0.84
CA GLU A 60 -17.65 -8.84 1.21
C GLU A 60 -17.94 -8.26 2.61
N TYR A 61 -16.93 -8.19 3.47
CA TYR A 61 -17.06 -7.64 4.83
C TYR A 61 -17.04 -6.10 4.85
N ILE A 62 -16.71 -5.45 3.73
CA ILE A 62 -16.72 -4.00 3.59
C ILE A 62 -17.89 -3.61 2.68
N SER A 63 -18.95 -3.12 3.29
CA SER A 63 -20.19 -2.77 2.59
C SER A 63 -20.07 -1.46 1.81
N ASP A 64 -20.97 -1.24 0.85
CA ASP A 64 -21.01 0.01 0.08
C ASP A 64 -21.40 1.20 0.99
N GLU A 65 -22.22 0.96 2.02
CA GLU A 65 -22.54 1.97 3.04
C GLU A 65 -21.29 2.40 3.81
N THR A 66 -20.38 1.46 4.09
CA THR A 66 -19.09 1.77 4.73
C THR A 66 -18.25 2.67 3.82
N LEU A 67 -18.17 2.34 2.54
CA LEU A 67 -17.42 3.14 1.55
C LEU A 67 -18.05 4.53 1.36
N LYS A 68 -19.38 4.61 1.38
CA LYS A 68 -20.11 5.88 1.35
C LYS A 68 -19.83 6.73 2.59
N ALA A 69 -19.85 6.13 3.78
CA ALA A 69 -19.48 6.84 5.00
C ALA A 69 -18.04 7.38 4.94
N VAL A 70 -17.12 6.62 4.33
CA VAL A 70 -15.75 7.11 4.08
C VAL A 70 -15.75 8.31 3.13
N HIS A 71 -16.53 8.27 2.03
CA HIS A 71 -16.66 9.40 1.10
C HIS A 71 -17.15 10.67 1.83
N GLU A 72 -18.15 10.53 2.69
CA GLU A 72 -18.77 11.65 3.42
C GLU A 72 -17.82 12.32 4.44
N VAL A 73 -16.86 11.59 5.02
CA VAL A 73 -15.87 12.16 5.94
C VAL A 73 -14.61 12.70 5.25
N MET A 74 -14.47 12.52 3.93
CA MET A 74 -13.28 13.00 3.21
C MET A 74 -13.20 14.52 3.21
N SER A 75 -11.99 15.03 3.41
CA SER A 75 -11.67 16.46 3.24
C SER A 75 -10.71 16.68 2.07
N ALA A 76 -10.45 17.95 1.74
CA ALA A 76 -9.48 18.31 0.71
C ALA A 76 -8.06 17.77 0.99
N GLY A 77 -7.68 17.63 2.27
CA GLY A 77 -6.39 17.10 2.71
C GLY A 77 -6.47 15.66 3.21
N THR A 78 -5.38 14.90 3.00
CA THR A 78 -5.22 13.56 3.59
C THR A 78 -3.78 13.36 4.00
N SER A 79 -3.58 13.01 5.26
CA SER A 79 -2.29 12.52 5.75
C SER A 79 -2.33 10.99 5.76
N PHE A 80 -1.34 10.35 5.16
CA PHE A 80 -1.18 8.90 5.19
C PHE A 80 -0.25 8.54 6.34
N LYS A 81 -0.74 7.71 7.27
CA LYS A 81 0.03 7.19 8.40
C LYS A 81 0.10 5.68 8.26
N THR A 82 1.29 5.13 8.48
CA THR A 82 1.50 3.68 8.49
C THR A 82 1.64 3.23 9.93
N TYR A 83 0.91 2.20 10.32
CA TYR A 83 1.05 1.58 11.64
C TYR A 83 1.47 0.11 11.48
N GLN A 84 2.24 -0.38 12.43
CA GLN A 84 2.55 -1.80 12.56
C GLN A 84 2.13 -2.30 13.93
N LEU A 85 1.28 -3.32 13.95
CA LEU A 85 0.91 -4.04 15.17
C LEU A 85 1.86 -5.20 15.38
N LEU A 86 2.47 -5.26 16.56
CA LEU A 86 3.22 -6.42 17.04
C LEU A 86 2.31 -7.16 18.02
N GLU A 87 2.01 -8.41 17.74
CA GLU A 87 1.33 -9.33 18.66
C GLU A 87 2.36 -10.33 19.18
N PHE A 88 2.44 -10.45 20.51
CA PHE A 88 3.35 -11.36 21.18
C PHE A 88 2.60 -12.61 21.65
N ASP A 89 3.31 -13.73 21.78
CA ASP A 89 2.73 -15.02 22.19
C ASP A 89 2.04 -14.98 23.57
N ASN A 90 2.39 -13.99 24.42
CA ASN A 90 1.75 -13.76 25.71
C ASN A 90 0.44 -12.97 25.62
N GLY A 91 -0.02 -12.63 24.42
CA GLY A 91 -1.23 -11.84 24.18
C GLY A 91 -1.05 -10.33 24.36
N GLU A 92 0.17 -9.85 24.60
CA GLU A 92 0.47 -8.43 24.57
C GLU A 92 0.55 -7.91 23.14
N MET A 93 0.14 -6.65 22.97
CA MET A 93 0.13 -5.98 21.68
C MET A 93 0.81 -4.63 21.77
N VAL A 94 1.63 -4.30 20.77
CA VAL A 94 2.31 -3.00 20.65
C VAL A 94 2.03 -2.40 19.28
N LEU A 95 1.53 -1.17 19.26
CA LEU A 95 1.29 -0.41 18.05
C LEU A 95 2.46 0.56 17.81
N LEU A 96 3.10 0.43 16.65
CA LEU A 96 4.16 1.33 16.18
C LEU A 96 3.57 2.32 15.17
N ASN A 97 3.73 3.62 15.40
CA ASN A 97 3.48 4.64 14.39
C ASN A 97 4.75 4.80 13.54
N LEU A 98 4.65 4.53 12.24
CA LEU A 98 5.78 4.56 11.31
C LEU A 98 5.72 5.81 10.43
N HIS A 99 6.84 6.52 10.38
CA HIS A 99 7.05 7.63 9.46
C HIS A 99 7.96 7.19 8.30
N ASN A 100 7.52 7.46 7.08
CA ASN A 100 8.31 7.21 5.88
C ASN A 100 9.36 8.32 5.72
N ASN A 101 10.63 7.99 5.93
CA ASN A 101 11.73 8.92 5.63
C ASN A 101 11.99 8.88 4.12
N THR A 102 11.42 9.85 3.40
CA THR A 102 11.74 10.12 1.99
C THR A 102 13.03 10.95 1.96
N PRO A 103 14.07 10.60 1.16
CA PRO A 103 14.07 9.79 -0.07
C PRO A 103 14.48 8.32 0.08
N ASP A 104 14.89 7.88 1.26
CA ASP A 104 15.47 6.56 1.51
C ASP A 104 14.44 5.41 1.53
N ARG A 105 13.13 5.71 1.44
CA ARG A 105 12.01 4.74 1.54
C ARG A 105 12.13 3.83 2.78
N LYS A 106 12.79 4.33 3.83
CA LYS A 106 12.97 3.60 5.09
C LYS A 106 11.95 4.12 6.08
N TYR A 107 11.16 3.20 6.62
CA TYR A 107 10.30 3.51 7.75
C TYR A 107 11.15 3.69 9.00
N LYS A 108 10.85 4.75 9.75
CA LYS A 108 11.36 5.00 11.09
C LYS A 108 10.19 4.99 12.07
N ILE A 109 10.44 4.53 13.29
CA ILE A 109 9.45 4.56 14.36
C ILE A 109 9.33 6.00 14.85
N GLN A 110 8.12 6.54 14.78
CA GLN A 110 7.78 7.85 15.32
C GLN A 110 7.32 7.71 16.77
N ASP A 111 6.40 6.77 17.04
CA ASP A 111 5.80 6.56 18.36
C ASP A 111 5.62 5.06 18.63
N VAL A 112 5.60 4.70 19.92
CA VAL A 112 5.37 3.33 20.42
C VAL A 112 4.27 3.38 21.47
N VAL A 113 3.22 2.55 21.29
CA VAL A 113 2.09 2.47 22.22
C VAL A 113 1.85 1.01 22.59
N ILE A 114 1.87 0.70 23.89
CA ILE A 114 1.36 -0.59 24.38
C ILE A 114 -0.17 -0.53 24.30
N VAL A 115 -0.77 -1.48 23.60
CA VAL A 115 -2.22 -1.51 23.37
C VAL A 115 -2.91 -1.90 24.68
N PRO A 116 -3.79 -1.03 25.23
CA PRO A 116 -4.56 -1.35 26.43
C PRO A 116 -5.45 -2.58 26.22
N ASP A 117 -5.65 -3.38 27.27
CA ASP A 117 -6.43 -4.62 27.21
C ASP A 117 -7.82 -4.44 26.60
N GLU A 118 -8.49 -3.33 26.92
CA GLU A 118 -9.82 -2.98 26.42
C GLU A 118 -9.88 -2.81 24.89
N LEU A 119 -8.75 -2.44 24.27
CA LEU A 119 -8.65 -2.18 22.83
C LEU A 119 -8.11 -3.37 22.03
N LYS A 120 -7.57 -4.40 22.70
CA LYS A 120 -7.00 -5.59 22.03
C LYS A 120 -8.03 -6.33 21.18
N SER A 121 -9.32 -6.24 21.51
CA SER A 121 -10.41 -6.87 20.76
C SER A 121 -10.64 -6.29 19.36
N ILE A 122 -10.20 -5.06 19.09
CA ILE A 122 -10.36 -4.38 17.79
C ILE A 122 -9.49 -5.04 16.71
N PHE A 123 -8.39 -5.68 17.11
CA PHE A 123 -7.40 -6.24 16.20
C PHE A 123 -7.53 -7.76 15.98
N LYS A 124 -8.51 -8.41 16.61
CA LYS A 124 -8.75 -9.87 16.54
C LYS A 124 -9.85 -10.23 15.54
#